data_AF-A0A7M1HW74-F1
#
_entry.id   AF-A0A7M1HW74-F1
#
_cell.length_a   1.000
_cell.length_b   1.000
_cell.length_c   1.000
_cell.angle_alpha   90.00
_cell.angle_beta   90.00
_cell.angle_gamma   90.00
#
_symmetry.space_group_name_H-M   'P 1'
#
loop_
_entity.id
_entity.type
_entity.pdbx_description
1 polymer ?
#
loop_
_entity_poly.entity_id
_entity_poly.type
_entity_poly.pdbx_seq_one_letter_code
_entity_poly.pdbx_strand_id
1 'polypeptide(L)'
;MGDRKIVDMTNMYRALKALGHNRIWLQVIRSGDRFMVTYEGRRLARFDRNLRTWRFLKNADLVDDWPVGSEPEGDGLTELTEEDEQLFYLTLEHG
;
A
#
# COMPACT_ATOMS: atom_id res chain seq x y z
N MET A 1 3.25 -24.21 -14.07
CA MET A 1 3.40 -22.80 -13.66
C MET A 1 3.49 -22.80 -12.14
N GLY A 2 4.66 -22.48 -11.57
CA GLY A 2 4.92 -22.65 -10.14
C GLY A 2 4.03 -21.78 -9.24
N ASP A 3 3.87 -22.23 -8.00
CA ASP A 3 3.08 -21.58 -6.95
C ASP A 3 3.53 -20.12 -6.76
N ARG A 4 2.77 -19.19 -7.36
CA ARG A 4 2.99 -17.77 -7.15
C ARG A 4 2.58 -17.44 -5.72
N LYS A 5 3.51 -16.93 -4.92
CA LYS A 5 3.25 -16.49 -3.56
C LYS A 5 2.29 -15.30 -3.57
N ILE A 6 1.23 -15.37 -2.76
CA ILE A 6 0.35 -14.24 -2.49
C ILE A 6 1.10 -13.26 -1.60
N VAL A 7 1.13 -12.00 -2.00
CA VAL A 7 1.71 -10.91 -1.21
C VAL A 7 0.57 -10.19 -0.51
N ASP A 8 0.52 -10.30 0.81
CA ASP A 8 -0.39 -9.53 1.65
C ASP A 8 0.08 -8.07 1.80
N MET A 9 -0.76 -7.26 2.42
CA MET A 9 -0.51 -5.84 2.61
C MET A 9 0.72 -5.61 3.52
N THR A 10 0.97 -6.47 4.52
CA THR A 10 2.10 -6.32 5.46
C THR A 10 3.43 -6.53 4.75
N ASN A 11 3.54 -7.61 3.96
CA ASN A 11 4.73 -7.92 3.19
C ASN A 11 4.99 -6.85 2.13
N MET A 12 3.94 -6.31 1.49
CA MET A 12 4.09 -5.20 0.57
C MET A 12 4.56 -3.92 1.27
N TYR A 13 3.97 -3.57 2.42
CA TYR A 13 4.36 -2.41 3.22
C TYR A 13 5.83 -2.51 3.65
N ARG A 14 6.24 -3.64 4.24
CA ARG A 14 7.63 -3.89 4.65
C ARG A 14 8.61 -3.81 3.49
N ALA A 15 8.22 -4.29 2.30
CA ALA A 15 9.07 -4.16 1.12
C ALA A 15 9.23 -2.69 0.68
N LEU A 16 8.17 -1.88 0.71
CA LEU A 16 8.25 -0.45 0.42
C LEU A 16 9.09 0.29 1.48
N LYS A 17 8.93 -0.04 2.77
CA LYS A 17 9.78 0.48 3.85
C LYS A 17 11.25 0.15 3.61
N ALA A 18 11.56 -1.08 3.19
CA ALA A 18 12.92 -1.51 2.89
C ALA A 18 13.55 -0.81 1.67
N LEU A 19 12.73 -0.32 0.73
CA LEU A 19 13.21 0.53 -0.37
C LEU A 19 13.57 1.94 0.10
N GLY A 20 13.04 2.40 1.24
CA GLY A 20 13.29 3.73 1.80
C GLY A 20 12.03 4.60 1.93
N HIS A 21 10.85 4.09 1.56
CA HIS A 21 9.60 4.84 1.76
C HIS A 21 9.33 4.98 3.26
N ASN A 22 9.14 6.21 3.74
CA ASN A 22 8.99 6.46 5.17
C ASN A 22 7.55 6.55 5.64
N ARG A 23 6.66 7.15 4.84
CA ARG A 23 5.23 7.30 5.13
C ARG A 23 4.42 6.83 3.94
N ILE A 24 3.47 5.94 4.20
CA ILE A 24 2.66 5.27 3.18
C ILE A 24 1.23 5.28 3.67
N TRP A 25 0.29 5.62 2.80
CA TRP A 25 -1.13 5.58 3.09
C TRP A 25 -1.81 4.49 2.28
N LEU A 26 -2.75 3.79 2.91
CA LEU A 26 -3.76 3.02 2.20
C LEU A 26 -4.83 4.00 1.70
N GLN A 27 -5.04 4.02 0.39
CA GLN A 27 -6.14 4.73 -0.25
C GLN A 27 -7.18 3.73 -0.74
N VAL A 28 -8.43 3.87 -0.28
CA VAL A 28 -9.58 3.12 -0.78
C VAL A 28 -10.50 4.08 -1.55
N ILE A 29 -10.50 3.98 -2.87
CA ILE A 29 -11.33 4.84 -3.71
C ILE A 29 -12.76 4.27 -3.83
N ARG A 30 -13.71 5.10 -4.29
CA ARG A 30 -15.15 4.74 -4.40
C ARG A 30 -15.42 3.44 -5.17
N SER A 31 -14.56 3.04 -6.10
CA SER A 31 -14.70 1.77 -6.83
C SER A 31 -14.34 0.51 -6.01
N GLY A 32 -13.87 0.69 -4.77
CA GLY A 32 -13.31 -0.37 -3.93
C GLY A 32 -11.89 -0.79 -4.31
N ASP A 33 -11.26 -0.11 -5.28
CA ASP A 33 -9.84 -0.32 -5.56
C ASP A 33 -9.00 0.25 -4.40
N ARG A 34 -7.91 -0.48 -4.08
CA ARG A 34 -7.03 -0.17 -2.96
C ARG A 34 -5.62 0.09 -3.46
N PHE A 35 -5.01 1.15 -2.97
CA PHE A 35 -3.68 1.58 -3.34
C PHE A 35 -2.84 1.89 -2.11
N MET A 36 -1.54 1.66 -2.19
CA MET A 36 -0.57 2.27 -1.28
C MET A 36 -0.01 3.51 -1.95
N VAL A 37 -0.08 4.65 -1.28
CA VAL A 37 0.29 5.95 -1.86
C VAL A 37 1.27 6.72 -0.97
N THR A 38 2.08 7.57 -1.58
CA THR A 38 2.88 8.59 -0.88
C THR A 38 2.03 9.84 -0.64
N TYR A 39 2.57 10.81 0.11
CA TYR A 39 1.93 12.10 0.33
C TYR A 39 1.72 12.94 -0.94
N GLU A 40 2.50 12.76 -2.02
CA GLU A 40 2.22 13.41 -3.31
C GLU A 40 1.08 12.72 -4.09
N GLY A 41 0.42 11.73 -3.49
CA GLY A 41 -0.57 10.88 -4.16
C GLY A 41 0.06 9.90 -5.16
N ARG A 42 1.39 9.70 -5.15
CA ARG A 42 2.05 8.72 -6.01
C ARG A 42 1.68 7.32 -5.57
N ARG A 43 1.16 6.50 -6.49
CA ARG A 43 0.75 5.13 -6.21
C ARG A 43 1.93 4.17 -6.31
N LEU A 44 2.28 3.53 -5.20
CA LEU A 44 3.39 2.59 -5.07
C LEU A 44 2.96 1.14 -5.31
N ALA A 45 1.77 0.78 -4.82
CA ALA A 45 1.22 -0.56 -4.97
C ALA A 45 -0.30 -0.52 -5.15
N ARG A 46 -0.84 -1.58 -5.74
CA ARG A 46 -2.27 -1.81 -5.91
C ARG A 46 -2.64 -3.21 -5.43
N PHE A 47 -3.81 -3.34 -4.83
CA PHE A 47 -4.42 -4.64 -4.60
C PHE A 47 -5.08 -5.18 -5.88
N ASP A 48 -4.61 -6.31 -6.37
CA ASP A 48 -5.23 -7.06 -7.47
C ASP A 48 -6.35 -7.93 -6.92
N ARG A 49 -7.61 -7.52 -7.15
CA ARG A 49 -8.80 -8.21 -6.66
C ARG A 49 -8.94 -9.62 -7.25
N ASN A 50 -8.59 -9.80 -8.52
CA ASN A 50 -8.75 -11.09 -9.21
C ASN A 50 -7.80 -12.15 -8.64
N LEU A 51 -6.60 -11.71 -8.24
CA LEU A 51 -5.55 -12.59 -7.75
C LEU A 51 -5.35 -12.50 -6.24
N ARG A 52 -6.17 -11.69 -5.57
CA ARG A 52 -6.16 -11.42 -4.12
C ARG A 52 -4.75 -11.15 -3.58
N THR A 53 -3.97 -10.34 -4.29
CA THR A 53 -2.55 -10.08 -3.97
C THR A 53 -2.19 -8.61 -4.21
N TRP A 54 -1.26 -8.09 -3.42
CA TRP A 54 -0.65 -6.79 -3.68
C TRP A 54 0.41 -6.88 -4.78
N ARG A 55 0.51 -5.82 -5.58
CA ARG A 55 1.46 -5.68 -6.69
C ARG A 55 2.09 -4.29 -6.68
N PHE A 56 3.41 -4.23 -6.87
CA PHE A 56 4.10 -2.98 -7.14
C PHE A 56 3.56 -2.33 -8.41
N LEU A 57 3.45 -1.02 -8.39
CA LEU A 57 3.18 -0.21 -9.56
C LEU A 57 4.50 0.33 -10.12
N LYS A 58 4.43 0.90 -11.32
CA LYS A 58 5.58 1.52 -11.97
C LYS A 58 6.16 2.61 -11.08
N ASN A 59 7.49 2.68 -10.99
CA ASN A 59 8.25 3.66 -10.20
C ASN A 59 8.06 3.55 -8.68
N ALA A 60 7.66 2.37 -8.17
CA ALA A 60 7.62 2.12 -6.73
C ALA A 60 9.02 2.17 -6.07
N ASP A 61 10.08 2.09 -6.87
CA ASP A 61 11.48 2.22 -6.47
C ASP A 61 11.94 3.68 -6.34
N LEU A 62 11.20 4.65 -6.86
CA LEU A 62 11.52 6.06 -6.73
C LEU A 62 11.11 6.55 -5.34
N VAL A 63 12.09 6.54 -4.43
CA VAL A 63 12.02 7.10 -3.09
C VAL A 63 12.54 8.53 -3.15
N ASP A 64 11.75 9.48 -2.67
CA ASP A 64 12.22 10.85 -2.50
C ASP A 64 12.38 11.20 -1.01
N ASP A 65 13.17 12.24 -0.73
CA ASP A 65 13.41 12.76 0.62
C ASP A 65 12.30 13.74 0.99
N TRP A 66 11.55 13.48 2.07
CA TRP A 66 10.26 14.15 2.29
C TRP A 66 10.18 15.01 3.56
N PRO A 67 9.55 16.20 3.48
CA PRO A 67 9.27 17.00 4.66
C PRO A 67 8.22 16.31 5.54
N VAL A 68 8.49 16.26 6.84
CA VAL A 68 7.59 15.67 7.84
C VAL A 68 6.30 16.49 7.91
N GLY A 69 5.13 15.83 7.87
CA GLY A 69 3.85 16.44 8.26
C GLY A 69 2.76 16.56 7.20
N SER A 70 3.01 16.21 5.93
CA SER A 70 1.97 16.29 4.88
C SER A 70 1.27 14.94 4.67
N GLU A 71 -0.07 14.95 4.67
CA GLU A 71 -0.93 13.84 4.23
C GLU A 71 -1.21 13.98 2.72
N PRO A 72 -1.39 12.89 1.96
CA PRO A 72 -1.85 13.00 0.59
C PRO A 72 -3.23 13.64 0.48
N GLU A 73 -3.46 14.33 -0.63
CA GLU A 73 -4.81 14.81 -0.96
C GLU A 73 -5.70 13.63 -1.40
N GLY A 74 -6.94 13.62 -0.89
CA GLY A 74 -8.00 12.73 -1.36
C GLY A 74 -8.79 12.05 -0.24
N ASP A 75 -9.89 11.41 -0.65
CA ASP A 75 -10.75 10.64 0.27
C ASP A 75 -10.20 9.23 0.52
N GLY A 76 -10.60 8.64 1.65
CA GLY A 76 -10.38 7.23 1.95
C GLY A 76 -8.92 6.88 2.26
N LEU A 77 -8.19 7.84 2.82
CA LEU A 77 -6.80 7.68 3.23
C LEU A 77 -6.70 7.17 4.67
N THR A 78 -5.75 6.28 4.90
CA THR A 78 -5.37 5.79 6.23
C THR A 78 -3.87 5.60 6.23
N GLU A 79 -3.15 6.33 7.09
CA GLU A 79 -1.69 6.15 7.21
C GLU A 79 -1.41 4.73 7.71
N LEU A 80 -0.43 4.07 7.10
CA LEU A 80 0.03 2.74 7.51
C LEU A 80 1.24 2.89 8.41
N THR A 81 1.10 2.45 9.66
CA THR A 81 2.15 2.40 10.67
C THR A 81 2.56 0.96 10.93
N GLU A 82 3.76 0.76 11.52
CA GLU A 82 4.20 -0.58 11.95
C GLU A 82 3.29 -1.16 13.05
N GLU A 83 2.62 -0.30 13.84
CA GLU A 83 1.64 -0.73 14.85
C GLU A 83 0.32 -1.23 14.22
N ASP A 84 0.02 -0.81 12.99
CA ASP A 84 -1.14 -1.30 12.24
C ASP A 84 -0.99 -2.77 11.82
N GLU A 85 0.17 -3.42 12.06
CA GLU A 85 0.46 -4.84 11.77
C GLU A 85 -0.62 -5.83 12.24
N GLN A 86 -1.53 -5.40 13.14
CA GLN A 86 -2.66 -6.21 13.61
C GLN A 86 -4.01 -5.98 12.87
N LEU A 87 -4.17 -4.94 12.04
CA LEU A 87 -5.44 -4.66 11.30
C LEU A 87 -5.64 -5.53 10.04
N PHE A 88 -4.66 -6.36 9.69
CA PHE A 88 -4.50 -6.96 8.36
C PHE A 88 -5.46 -8.11 8.02
N TYR A 89 -6.21 -8.64 9.00
CA TYR A 89 -7.22 -9.69 8.79
C TYR A 89 -8.47 -9.20 8.03
N LEU A 90 -8.79 -7.90 8.08
CA LEU A 90 -9.95 -7.32 7.39
C LEU A 90 -9.82 -7.32 5.85
N THR A 91 -8.60 -7.48 5.33
CA THR A 91 -8.37 -7.59 3.88
C THR A 91 -8.84 -8.93 3.31
N LEU A 92 -8.96 -9.96 4.14
CA LEU A 92 -9.26 -11.33 3.71
C LEU A 92 -10.73 -11.74 3.89
N GLU A 93 -11.47 -11.12 4.81
CA GLU A 93 -12.82 -11.54 5.19
C GLU A 93 -13.97 -10.91 4.38
N HIS A 94 -13.70 -9.91 3.54
CA HIS A 94 -14.74 -9.25 2.71
C HIS A 94 -14.47 -9.36 1.20
N GLY A 95 -13.93 -10.49 0.75
CA GLY A 95 -13.82 -10.86 -0.67
C GLY A 95 -14.98 -11.73 -1.12
#